data_AF-A0A3M7IGM4-F1
#
_entry.id   AF-A0A3M7IGM4-F1
#
_cell.length_a   1.000
_cell.length_b   1.000
_cell.length_c   1.000
_cell.angle_alpha   90.00
_cell.angle_beta   90.00
_cell.angle_gamma   90.00
#
_symmetry.space_group_name_H-M   'P 1'
#
loop_
_entity.id
_entity.type
_entity.pdbx_description
1 polymer ?
#
loop_
_entity_poly.entity_id
_entity_poly.type
_entity_poly.pdbx_seq_one_letter_code
_entity_poly.pdbx_strand_id
1 'polypeptide(L)'
;MEYLIRFVQQHETFRRPEIESLADLAGYSVEWLSYSDHSPFAIIRFKQQEITDAAIQTVIQRSILCDQIYELWGSVGGSNYDLLRQDITSRTQHLWPQYRTSSFRFTVDSYHGKLSLAEQRDLIESFDFMSFEGPVRMKNPDQHFTIFEDYELDAKLPYHLYFGRLIGEGGRKAINLYNLKKRSYIATTSMDAELSLITANLTQAGPGKLAYDPFMGTGSFPLACAHFGAVVFGSDLDGRSIRGKGSRSVRNNFHQYHTAHLYLGGFIADLTNSPLRTSTIPSHRQPHHQKQDPLLNPPLDAILCDPPYGVREGLKVLGSTRAHLHEVVHLADGTPAHLQANYLPPKRPYSLVRMLEDILEFAAERLCEGSGRLGLWMPVAGAVAGDSSEGAGGVGEEEQSRQQLPLSASSGKEASPSIPATATTPATSAAADPPSPANPPNPSPPEHQHPPPTEAVEPEDQEIIPIPTHPSLRLAHTSQQDFNKWSRRLLIYVRLPEAEVPAEEIREFRRQRAERERREREERVREREREWSGERDVQQRGGGGGGGGGGEGGQERGDREGDGEGMRKGKKKGGQTADELNAFRKRYFQGFREV
;
A
#
# COMPACT_ATOMS: atom_id res chain seq x y z
N MET A 1 -3.84 1.29 34.12
CA MET A 1 -4.92 0.38 33.65
C MET A 1 -4.44 -0.39 32.43
N GLU A 2 -5.10 -1.48 32.06
CA GLU A 2 -4.80 -2.28 30.86
C GLU A 2 -5.90 -2.06 29.82
N TYR A 3 -5.56 -2.15 28.53
CA TYR A 3 -6.49 -1.88 27.43
C TYR A 3 -6.41 -2.97 26.36
N LEU A 4 -7.56 -3.40 25.88
CA LEU A 4 -7.71 -4.38 24.81
C LEU A 4 -7.97 -3.65 23.49
N ILE A 5 -7.09 -3.82 22.51
CA ILE A 5 -7.32 -3.39 21.13
C ILE A 5 -7.95 -4.55 20.37
N ARG A 6 -9.04 -4.24 19.66
CA ARG A 6 -9.64 -5.08 18.62
C ARG A 6 -9.21 -4.52 17.26
N PHE A 7 -8.32 -5.24 16.59
CA PHE A 7 -7.90 -4.98 15.21
C PHE A 7 -8.84 -5.62 14.19
N VAL A 8 -8.77 -5.13 12.94
CA VAL A 8 -9.22 -5.92 11.79
C VAL A 8 -8.16 -6.95 11.42
N GLN A 9 -8.59 -8.11 10.91
CA GLN A 9 -7.68 -9.17 10.48
C GLN A 9 -7.12 -8.91 9.06
N GLN A 10 -6.40 -7.78 8.93
CA GLN A 10 -5.70 -7.33 7.73
C GLN A 10 -4.42 -6.59 8.14
N HIS A 11 -3.45 -6.50 7.24
CA HIS A 11 -2.21 -5.71 7.35
C HIS A 11 -1.51 -5.85 8.73
N GLU A 12 -1.39 -7.09 9.17
CA GLU A 12 -0.77 -7.60 10.39
C GLU A 12 0.50 -6.80 10.77
N THR A 13 1.48 -6.78 9.87
CA THR A 13 2.79 -6.13 10.05
C THR A 13 2.73 -4.59 10.18
N PHE A 14 1.58 -3.96 9.96
CA PHE A 14 1.35 -2.52 10.10
C PHE A 14 0.62 -2.16 11.41
N ARG A 15 -0.04 -3.13 12.09
CA ARG A 15 -0.89 -2.89 13.28
C ARG A 15 -0.13 -2.21 14.42
N ARG A 16 0.99 -2.82 14.83
CA ARG A 16 1.83 -2.27 15.91
C ARG A 16 2.48 -0.92 15.52
N PRO A 17 3.15 -0.79 14.36
CA PRO A 17 3.65 0.50 13.87
C PRO A 17 2.61 1.62 13.85
N GLU A 18 1.36 1.35 13.46
CA GLU A 18 0.33 2.39 13.42
C GLU A 18 0.00 2.86 14.84
N ILE A 19 -0.31 1.96 15.77
CA ILE A 19 -0.63 2.33 17.17
C ILE A 19 0.55 3.02 17.87
N GLU A 20 1.79 2.54 17.63
CA GLU A 20 3.00 3.17 18.16
C GLU A 20 3.19 4.59 17.60
N SER A 21 3.00 4.79 16.29
CA SER A 21 3.09 6.11 15.65
C SER A 21 1.95 7.06 16.04
N LEU A 22 0.76 6.55 16.35
CA LEU A 22 -0.38 7.33 16.81
C LEU A 22 -0.24 7.76 18.26
N ALA A 23 0.25 6.89 19.13
CA ALA A 23 0.56 7.23 20.51
C ALA A 23 1.63 8.33 20.58
N ASP A 24 2.72 8.17 19.81
CA ASP A 24 3.82 9.13 19.73
C ASP A 24 3.35 10.52 19.24
N LEU A 25 2.50 10.59 18.20
CA LEU A 25 1.94 11.86 17.72
C LEU A 25 1.08 12.57 18.77
N ALA A 26 0.37 11.82 19.61
CA ALA A 26 -0.44 12.37 20.68
C ALA A 26 0.35 12.65 21.98
N GLY A 27 1.67 12.38 22.01
CA GLY A 27 2.53 12.58 23.18
C GLY A 27 2.49 11.45 24.21
N TYR A 28 1.96 10.28 23.84
CA TYR A 28 1.83 9.09 24.68
C TYR A 28 2.83 8.00 24.32
N SER A 29 2.96 6.98 25.17
CA SER A 29 3.84 5.83 24.89
C SER A 29 3.20 4.54 25.34
N VAL A 30 3.22 3.53 24.47
CA VAL A 30 2.61 2.22 24.73
C VAL A 30 3.62 1.17 25.16
N GLU A 31 3.14 0.21 25.96
CA GLU A 31 3.74 -1.06 26.30
C GLU A 31 2.81 -2.16 25.76
N TRP A 32 3.34 -3.10 24.98
CA TRP A 32 2.58 -4.27 24.52
C TRP A 32 2.71 -5.39 25.55
N LEU A 33 1.59 -5.83 26.11
CA LEU A 33 1.50 -6.93 27.07
C LEU A 33 1.14 -8.25 26.38
N SER A 34 0.34 -8.19 25.33
CA SER A 34 0.05 -9.32 24.44
C SER A 34 -0.18 -8.81 23.01
N TYR A 35 0.34 -9.53 22.02
CA TYR A 35 0.11 -9.29 20.59
C TYR A 35 0.38 -10.58 19.81
N SER A 36 -0.44 -10.87 18.80
CA SER A 36 -0.22 -11.92 17.81
C SER A 36 -0.72 -11.44 16.45
N ASP A 37 -0.05 -11.79 15.37
CA ASP A 37 -0.57 -11.52 14.02
C ASP A 37 -1.77 -12.43 13.69
N HIS A 38 -1.92 -13.58 14.37
CA HIS A 38 -2.98 -14.57 14.16
C HIS A 38 -4.29 -14.28 14.92
N SER A 39 -4.24 -13.39 15.92
CA SER A 39 -5.42 -12.93 16.66
C SER A 39 -5.69 -11.45 16.34
N PRO A 40 -6.94 -11.00 16.28
CA PRO A 40 -7.28 -9.59 16.19
C PRO A 40 -7.13 -8.88 17.55
N PHE A 41 -6.90 -9.60 18.64
CA PHE A 41 -6.80 -9.05 19.98
C PHE A 41 -5.34 -8.77 20.38
N ALA A 42 -5.13 -7.60 20.98
CA ALA A 42 -3.87 -7.25 21.63
C ALA A 42 -4.13 -6.52 22.94
N ILE A 43 -3.27 -6.73 23.94
CA ILE A 43 -3.35 -6.02 25.22
C ILE A 43 -2.20 -5.02 25.27
N ILE A 44 -2.51 -3.75 25.53
CA ILE A 44 -1.53 -2.69 25.76
C ILE A 44 -1.72 -2.02 27.12
N ARG A 45 -0.68 -1.30 27.53
CA ARG A 45 -0.69 -0.37 28.67
C ARG A 45 -0.05 0.95 28.22
N PHE A 46 -0.64 2.07 28.61
CA PHE A 46 0.03 3.38 28.44
C PHE A 46 1.04 3.56 29.58
N LYS A 47 2.24 4.08 29.27
CA LYS A 47 3.34 4.25 30.25
C LYS A 47 3.15 5.46 31.16
N GLN A 48 2.24 6.36 30.80
CA GLN A 48 1.80 7.48 31.62
C GLN A 48 1.04 6.97 32.86
N GLN A 49 1.30 7.56 34.03
CA GLN A 49 0.69 7.13 35.30
C GLN A 49 -0.85 7.29 35.28
N GLU A 50 -1.32 8.37 34.67
CA GLU A 50 -2.73 8.65 34.41
C GLU A 50 -2.92 8.98 32.93
N ILE A 51 -4.01 8.49 32.35
CA ILE A 51 -4.47 8.80 30.99
C ILE A 51 -6.00 8.74 30.99
N THR A 52 -6.65 9.65 30.27
CA THR A 52 -8.12 9.74 30.22
C THR A 52 -8.68 9.05 28.98
N ASP A 53 -9.94 8.59 29.05
CA ASP A 53 -10.69 8.05 27.91
C ASP A 53 -10.58 8.96 26.66
N ALA A 54 -10.71 10.28 26.84
CA ALA A 54 -10.59 11.27 25.76
C ALA A 54 -9.19 11.35 25.13
N ALA A 55 -8.12 11.11 25.91
CA ALA A 55 -6.76 11.02 25.38
C ALA A 55 -6.58 9.73 24.56
N ILE A 56 -7.11 8.60 25.05
CA ILE A 56 -7.08 7.32 24.33
C ILE A 56 -7.89 7.39 23.03
N GLN A 57 -9.08 8.00 23.07
CA GLN A 57 -9.85 8.35 21.88
C GLN A 57 -9.02 9.20 20.92
N THR A 58 -8.30 10.20 21.42
CA THR A 58 -7.46 11.07 20.59
C THR A 58 -6.35 10.31 19.85
N VAL A 59 -5.75 9.29 20.48
CA VAL A 59 -4.78 8.37 19.86
C VAL A 59 -5.44 7.55 18.74
N ILE A 60 -6.54 6.85 19.06
CA ILE A 60 -7.07 5.79 18.19
C ILE A 60 -8.09 6.23 17.14
N GLN A 61 -8.76 7.39 17.31
CA GLN A 61 -9.86 7.87 16.44
C GLN A 61 -9.54 7.95 14.93
N ARG A 62 -8.25 7.96 14.59
CA ARG A 62 -7.75 8.04 13.21
C ARG A 62 -6.99 6.78 12.75
N SER A 63 -6.83 5.79 13.63
CA SER A 63 -6.24 4.48 13.27
C SER A 63 -7.08 3.83 12.19
N ILE A 64 -6.40 3.24 11.21
CA ILE A 64 -7.04 2.49 10.15
C ILE A 64 -7.08 1.01 10.53
N LEU A 65 -6.15 0.48 11.34
CA LEU A 65 -6.10 -0.96 11.63
C LEU A 65 -6.80 -1.35 12.93
N CYS A 66 -6.85 -0.46 13.92
CA CYS A 66 -7.77 -0.61 15.05
C CYS A 66 -9.21 -0.46 14.55
N ASP A 67 -10.06 -1.42 14.90
CA ASP A 67 -11.51 -1.24 14.78
C ASP A 67 -12.02 -0.50 16.03
N GLN A 68 -11.66 -1.00 17.23
CA GLN A 68 -12.08 -0.43 18.52
C GLN A 68 -11.03 -0.68 19.62
N ILE A 69 -10.98 0.18 20.65
CA ILE A 69 -10.20 -0.02 21.87
C ILE A 69 -11.08 0.04 23.13
N TYR A 70 -10.75 -0.82 24.08
CA TYR A 70 -11.50 -1.07 25.30
C TYR A 70 -10.60 -0.97 26.53
N GLU A 71 -11.13 -0.48 27.64
CA GLU A 71 -10.53 -0.67 28.96
C GLU A 71 -10.78 -2.13 29.38
N LEU A 72 -9.71 -2.86 29.70
CA LEU A 72 -9.76 -4.30 29.93
C LEU A 72 -10.23 -4.59 31.35
N TRP A 73 -11.47 -5.06 31.46
CA TRP A 73 -12.13 -5.34 32.74
C TRP A 73 -11.94 -6.80 33.19
N GLY A 74 -11.83 -7.74 32.26
CA GLY A 74 -11.47 -9.13 32.56
C GLY A 74 -10.80 -9.85 31.39
N SER A 75 -9.94 -10.83 31.68
CA SER A 75 -9.15 -11.61 30.71
C SER A 75 -8.79 -12.97 31.29
N VAL A 76 -9.32 -14.06 30.73
CA VAL A 76 -9.02 -15.44 31.16
C VAL A 76 -8.76 -16.37 29.98
N GLY A 77 -7.77 -17.26 30.13
CA GLY A 77 -7.52 -18.33 29.18
C GLY A 77 -8.56 -19.46 29.30
N GLY A 78 -8.89 -20.08 28.16
CA GLY A 78 -9.96 -21.05 28.01
C GLY A 78 -11.36 -20.43 28.02
N SER A 79 -12.37 -21.29 28.00
CA SER A 79 -13.78 -20.93 27.80
C SER A 79 -14.62 -20.82 29.08
N ASN A 80 -14.00 -20.59 30.25
CA ASN A 80 -14.70 -20.64 31.53
C ASN A 80 -15.23 -19.26 31.97
N TYR A 81 -16.53 -19.05 31.74
CA TYR A 81 -17.23 -17.82 32.10
C TYR A 81 -17.29 -17.53 33.61
N ASP A 82 -17.21 -18.52 34.50
CA ASP A 82 -17.14 -18.26 35.95
C ASP A 82 -15.78 -17.72 36.39
N LEU A 83 -14.70 -18.15 35.73
CA LEU A 83 -13.38 -17.54 35.94
C LEU A 83 -13.35 -16.10 35.40
N LEU A 84 -13.98 -15.84 34.25
CA LEU A 84 -14.13 -14.48 33.72
C LEU A 84 -14.90 -13.57 34.70
N ARG A 85 -16.04 -14.03 35.25
CA ARG A 85 -16.81 -13.30 36.28
C ARG A 85 -15.98 -12.97 37.53
N GLN A 86 -15.16 -13.92 37.98
CA GLN A 86 -14.26 -13.74 39.13
C GLN A 86 -13.16 -12.71 38.84
N ASP A 87 -12.51 -12.79 37.68
CA ASP A 87 -11.47 -11.84 37.27
C ASP A 87 -12.06 -10.42 37.13
N ILE A 88 -13.18 -10.24 36.43
CA ILE A 88 -13.89 -8.95 36.31
C ILE A 88 -14.20 -8.35 37.68
N THR A 89 -14.75 -9.15 38.59
CA THR A 89 -15.08 -8.69 39.95
C THR A 89 -13.83 -8.23 40.68
N SER A 90 -12.77 -9.05 40.70
CA SER A 90 -11.52 -8.71 41.39
C SER A 90 -10.82 -7.48 40.83
N ARG A 91 -10.86 -7.29 39.50
CA ARG A 91 -10.24 -6.15 38.81
C ARG A 91 -11.04 -4.86 38.95
N THR A 92 -12.38 -4.92 38.86
CA THR A 92 -13.18 -3.72 38.52
C THR A 92 -14.37 -3.41 39.44
N GLN A 93 -14.69 -4.23 40.45
CA GLN A 93 -15.84 -3.96 41.33
C GLN A 93 -15.81 -2.55 41.99
N HIS A 94 -14.62 -2.01 42.23
CA HIS A 94 -14.42 -0.65 42.77
C HIS A 94 -14.79 0.48 41.77
N LEU A 95 -14.88 0.18 40.47
CA LEU A 95 -15.26 1.12 39.40
C LEU A 95 -16.78 1.12 39.16
N TRP A 96 -17.47 0.00 39.39
CA TRP A 96 -18.91 -0.16 39.06
C TRP A 96 -19.82 0.95 39.64
N PRO A 97 -19.61 1.50 40.86
CA PRO A 97 -20.42 2.60 41.39
C PRO A 97 -20.42 3.86 40.51
N GLN A 98 -19.37 4.08 39.70
CA GLN A 98 -19.27 5.23 38.78
C GLN A 98 -20.24 5.11 37.60
N TYR A 99 -20.58 3.87 37.22
CA TYR A 99 -21.38 3.54 36.03
C TYR A 99 -22.78 3.03 36.35
N ARG A 100 -23.09 2.78 37.64
CA ARG A 100 -24.32 2.14 38.14
C ARG A 100 -25.61 2.68 37.52
N THR A 101 -25.73 3.99 37.33
CA THR A 101 -26.92 4.66 36.78
C THR A 101 -26.76 5.16 35.34
N SER A 102 -25.60 4.95 34.71
CA SER A 102 -25.35 5.30 33.31
C SER A 102 -26.22 4.45 32.38
N SER A 103 -26.70 5.00 31.27
CA SER A 103 -27.35 4.17 30.25
C SER A 103 -26.32 3.27 29.57
N PHE A 104 -26.64 2.00 29.37
CA PHE A 104 -25.65 1.01 28.94
C PHE A 104 -26.15 0.06 27.84
N ARG A 105 -25.21 -0.61 27.18
CA ARG A 105 -25.48 -1.83 26.38
C ARG A 105 -24.37 -2.85 26.57
N PHE A 106 -24.71 -4.11 26.36
CA PHE A 106 -23.75 -5.20 26.19
C PHE A 106 -23.80 -5.69 24.74
N THR A 107 -22.68 -6.19 24.22
CA THR A 107 -22.59 -6.96 22.97
C THR A 107 -21.63 -8.13 23.12
N VAL A 108 -21.69 -9.10 22.21
CA VAL A 108 -20.71 -10.18 22.10
C VAL A 108 -19.96 -10.08 20.77
N ASP A 109 -18.64 -10.20 20.81
CA ASP A 109 -17.77 -10.33 19.63
C ASP A 109 -17.10 -11.71 19.69
N SER A 110 -17.62 -12.63 18.87
CA SER A 110 -17.21 -14.04 18.81
C SER A 110 -16.33 -14.21 17.56
N TYR A 111 -15.01 -14.15 17.74
CA TYR A 111 -14.06 -14.21 16.62
C TYR A 111 -13.78 -15.66 16.23
N HIS A 112 -13.94 -15.98 14.94
CA HIS A 112 -14.10 -17.33 14.37
C HIS A 112 -15.28 -18.17 14.92
N GLY A 113 -15.70 -17.95 16.17
CA GLY A 113 -16.91 -18.52 16.75
C GLY A 113 -18.22 -18.00 16.14
N LYS A 114 -19.32 -18.63 16.57
CA LYS A 114 -20.70 -18.23 16.23
C LYS A 114 -21.65 -18.58 17.37
N LEU A 115 -22.20 -17.57 18.04
CA LEU A 115 -23.34 -17.70 18.95
C LEU A 115 -24.62 -17.21 18.28
N SER A 116 -25.73 -17.93 18.48
CA SER A 116 -27.07 -17.45 18.09
C SER A 116 -27.53 -16.26 18.95
N LEU A 117 -28.59 -15.58 18.52
CA LEU A 117 -29.17 -14.46 19.29
C LEU A 117 -29.76 -14.90 20.65
N ALA A 118 -30.07 -16.19 20.83
CA ALA A 118 -30.46 -16.74 22.13
C ALA A 118 -29.22 -16.89 23.03
N GLU A 119 -28.19 -17.59 22.56
CA GLU A 119 -26.94 -17.80 23.32
C GLU A 119 -26.25 -16.47 23.68
N GLN A 120 -26.23 -15.49 22.77
CA GLN A 120 -25.73 -14.14 23.07
C GLN A 120 -26.56 -13.43 24.15
N ARG A 121 -27.89 -13.61 24.16
CA ARG A 121 -28.77 -13.03 25.18
C ARG A 121 -28.54 -13.69 26.54
N ASP A 122 -28.54 -15.02 26.58
CA ASP A 122 -28.37 -15.80 27.81
C ASP A 122 -26.98 -15.54 28.43
N LEU A 123 -25.95 -15.40 27.58
CA LEU A 123 -24.62 -14.97 27.98
C LEU A 123 -24.62 -13.56 28.58
N ILE A 124 -25.27 -12.58 27.94
CA ILE A 124 -25.39 -11.21 28.46
C ILE A 124 -26.19 -11.17 29.77
N GLU A 125 -27.25 -11.95 29.91
CA GLU A 125 -28.03 -12.04 31.16
C GLU A 125 -27.19 -12.65 32.31
N SER A 126 -26.19 -13.48 32.01
CA SER A 126 -25.24 -14.00 33.01
C SER A 126 -24.21 -12.98 33.56
N PHE A 127 -24.37 -11.69 33.22
CA PHE A 127 -23.59 -10.57 33.77
C PHE A 127 -24.38 -9.69 34.75
N ASP A 128 -25.57 -10.14 35.18
CA ASP A 128 -26.43 -9.49 36.17
C ASP A 128 -25.72 -9.13 37.50
N PHE A 129 -24.73 -9.93 37.92
CA PHE A 129 -23.90 -9.72 39.10
C PHE A 129 -23.28 -8.31 39.20
N MET A 130 -23.05 -7.65 38.06
CA MET A 130 -22.52 -6.27 38.00
C MET A 130 -23.49 -5.22 38.57
N SER A 131 -24.78 -5.55 38.71
CA SER A 131 -25.80 -4.76 39.39
C SER A 131 -25.95 -3.31 38.86
N PHE A 132 -25.89 -3.14 37.53
CA PHE A 132 -26.19 -1.85 36.88
C PHE A 132 -27.71 -1.60 36.82
N GLU A 133 -28.12 -0.39 37.22
CA GLU A 133 -29.52 0.03 37.37
C GLU A 133 -29.94 1.08 36.31
N GLY A 134 -28.98 1.58 35.52
CA GLY A 134 -29.24 2.54 34.45
C GLY A 134 -30.04 1.95 33.26
N PRO A 135 -30.64 2.79 32.42
CA PRO A 135 -31.53 2.34 31.35
C PRO A 135 -30.74 1.74 30.18
N VAL A 136 -31.11 0.53 29.75
CA VAL A 136 -30.49 -0.12 28.58
C VAL A 136 -30.79 0.67 27.29
N ARG A 137 -29.75 1.02 26.51
CA ARG A 137 -29.85 1.78 25.25
C ARG A 137 -29.03 1.15 24.13
N MET A 138 -29.71 0.51 23.18
CA MET A 138 -29.03 -0.15 22.04
C MET A 138 -28.31 0.82 21.08
N LYS A 139 -28.70 2.09 21.07
CA LYS A 139 -28.08 3.19 20.29
C LYS A 139 -27.65 4.30 21.24
N ASN A 140 -26.43 4.79 21.05
CA ASN A 140 -25.81 5.87 21.83
C ASN A 140 -26.04 5.73 23.36
N PRO A 141 -25.67 4.59 23.98
CA PRO A 141 -25.59 4.51 25.43
C PRO A 141 -24.44 5.38 25.94
N ASP A 142 -24.46 5.70 27.24
CA ASP A 142 -23.34 6.36 27.91
C ASP A 142 -22.18 5.38 28.14
N GLN A 143 -22.46 4.08 28.27
CA GLN A 143 -21.48 3.00 28.39
C GLN A 143 -21.78 1.83 27.44
N HIS A 144 -20.75 1.26 26.82
CA HIS A 144 -20.87 0.05 26.01
C HIS A 144 -19.84 -0.97 26.48
N PHE A 145 -20.33 -2.11 26.95
CA PHE A 145 -19.50 -3.25 27.34
C PHE A 145 -19.53 -4.33 26.25
N THR A 146 -18.39 -4.98 26.01
CA THR A 146 -18.29 -6.10 25.08
C THR A 146 -17.68 -7.31 25.78
N ILE A 147 -18.34 -8.46 25.61
CA ILE A 147 -17.83 -9.78 25.92
C ILE A 147 -17.16 -10.32 24.65
N PHE A 148 -15.94 -10.82 24.77
CA PHE A 148 -15.16 -11.31 23.64
C PHE A 148 -14.84 -12.80 23.81
N GLU A 149 -14.98 -13.52 22.71
CA GLU A 149 -14.54 -14.90 22.58
C GLU A 149 -13.50 -14.97 21.45
N ASP A 150 -12.29 -15.43 21.75
CA ASP A 150 -11.28 -15.72 20.73
C ASP A 150 -11.20 -17.24 20.51
N TYR A 151 -11.47 -17.69 19.29
CA TYR A 151 -11.43 -19.10 18.89
C TYR A 151 -10.29 -19.34 17.90
N GLU A 152 -9.59 -20.47 18.08
CA GLU A 152 -8.84 -21.09 16.99
C GLU A 152 -9.80 -21.45 15.83
N LEU A 153 -9.31 -21.48 14.61
CA LEU A 153 -10.14 -21.79 13.44
C LEU A 153 -10.78 -23.18 13.58
N ASP A 154 -12.08 -23.27 13.32
CA ASP A 154 -12.93 -24.47 13.48
C ASP A 154 -13.01 -25.06 14.91
N ALA A 155 -12.51 -24.36 15.93
CA ALA A 155 -12.65 -24.77 17.33
C ALA A 155 -14.10 -24.64 17.85
N LYS A 156 -14.49 -25.55 18.75
CA LYS A 156 -15.84 -25.57 19.36
C LYS A 156 -16.00 -24.69 20.60
N LEU A 157 -14.89 -24.27 21.20
CA LEU A 157 -14.83 -23.47 22.42
C LEU A 157 -13.73 -22.41 22.24
N PRO A 158 -13.90 -21.20 22.80
CA PRO A 158 -12.84 -20.20 22.74
C PRO A 158 -11.64 -20.61 23.59
N TYR A 159 -10.44 -20.29 23.09
CA TYR A 159 -9.19 -20.49 23.82
C TYR A 159 -8.84 -19.31 24.73
N HIS A 160 -9.52 -18.17 24.58
CA HIS A 160 -9.44 -17.02 25.48
C HIS A 160 -10.76 -16.24 25.53
N LEU A 161 -11.11 -15.73 26.71
CA LEU A 161 -12.26 -14.85 26.94
C LEU A 161 -11.79 -13.48 27.47
N TYR A 162 -12.38 -12.40 26.96
CA TYR A 162 -12.16 -11.06 27.49
C TYR A 162 -13.48 -10.34 27.80
N PHE A 163 -13.40 -9.33 28.65
CA PHE A 163 -14.50 -8.38 28.88
C PHE A 163 -13.92 -6.97 29.00
N GLY A 164 -14.57 -5.99 28.35
CA GLY A 164 -14.08 -4.61 28.39
C GLY A 164 -15.15 -3.56 28.15
N ARG A 165 -14.85 -2.34 28.64
CA ARG A 165 -15.64 -1.12 28.45
C ARG A 165 -15.09 -0.35 27.24
N LEU A 166 -15.93 -0.06 26.24
CA LEU A 166 -15.52 0.64 25.02
C LEU A 166 -15.00 2.04 25.37
N ILE A 167 -13.81 2.36 24.87
CA ILE A 167 -13.20 3.69 25.00
C ILE A 167 -13.33 4.46 23.68
N GLY A 168 -13.18 3.81 22.52
CA GLY A 168 -13.43 4.46 21.23
C GLY A 168 -13.30 3.55 20.00
N GLU A 169 -13.68 4.11 18.85
CA GLU A 169 -13.65 3.47 17.53
C GLU A 169 -12.55 4.07 16.62
N GLY A 170 -11.98 3.27 15.74
CA GLY A 170 -11.01 3.69 14.74
C GLY A 170 -11.58 4.50 13.57
N GLY A 171 -10.67 5.09 12.80
CA GLY A 171 -10.93 5.97 11.66
C GLY A 171 -11.33 5.26 10.36
N ARG A 172 -11.55 3.93 10.35
CA ARG A 172 -11.79 3.10 9.13
C ARG A 172 -12.85 3.62 8.17
N LYS A 173 -13.79 4.44 8.65
CA LYS A 173 -14.78 5.17 7.83
C LYS A 173 -14.12 6.00 6.70
N ALA A 174 -12.88 6.46 6.88
CA ALA A 174 -12.08 7.17 5.88
C ALA A 174 -11.74 6.34 4.62
N ILE A 175 -11.50 5.02 4.74
CA ILE A 175 -11.21 4.15 3.58
C ILE A 175 -12.37 4.23 2.56
N ASN A 176 -13.60 4.19 3.09
CA ASN A 176 -14.83 4.25 2.29
C ASN A 176 -15.11 5.63 1.68
N LEU A 177 -14.50 6.70 2.20
CA LEU A 177 -14.53 8.04 1.60
C LEU A 177 -13.55 8.12 0.42
N TYR A 178 -12.29 7.73 0.61
CA TYR A 178 -11.21 7.90 -0.37
C TYR A 178 -11.08 6.77 -1.41
N ASN A 179 -11.93 5.74 -1.31
CA ASN A 179 -12.02 4.59 -2.22
C ASN A 179 -11.91 4.99 -3.70
N LEU A 180 -10.97 4.38 -4.42
CA LEU A 180 -10.64 4.73 -5.81
C LEU A 180 -11.84 4.61 -6.77
N LYS A 181 -12.78 3.69 -6.54
CA LYS A 181 -14.01 3.54 -7.35
C LYS A 181 -14.93 4.77 -7.26
N LYS A 182 -14.73 5.66 -6.28
CA LYS A 182 -15.49 6.91 -6.06
C LYS A 182 -14.71 8.19 -6.41
N ARG A 183 -13.41 8.10 -6.71
CA ARG A 183 -12.52 9.26 -6.89
C ARG A 183 -12.63 9.82 -8.32
N SER A 184 -12.81 11.13 -8.46
CA SER A 184 -13.03 11.78 -9.78
C SER A 184 -11.88 11.57 -10.77
N TYR A 185 -10.64 11.48 -10.26
CA TYR A 185 -9.45 11.29 -11.07
C TYR A 185 -8.47 10.28 -10.43
N ILE A 186 -8.11 9.27 -11.22
CA ILE A 186 -7.20 8.15 -10.91
C ILE A 186 -6.37 7.77 -12.15
N ALA A 187 -5.32 6.97 -11.95
CA ALA A 187 -4.45 6.38 -12.95
C ALA A 187 -4.08 4.93 -12.55
N THR A 188 -3.39 4.22 -13.43
CA THR A 188 -2.93 2.82 -13.24
C THR A 188 -1.92 2.63 -12.10
N THR A 189 -1.34 3.73 -11.61
CA THR A 189 -0.35 3.82 -10.52
C THR A 189 -0.91 4.53 -9.28
N SER A 190 -2.22 4.80 -9.20
CA SER A 190 -2.83 5.39 -8.00
C SER A 190 -2.79 4.41 -6.82
N MET A 191 -2.00 4.72 -5.79
CA MET A 191 -2.01 4.01 -4.51
C MET A 191 -3.43 3.95 -3.92
N ASP A 192 -3.79 2.81 -3.31
CA ASP A 192 -5.11 2.57 -2.72
C ASP A 192 -5.38 3.46 -1.49
N ALA A 193 -6.64 3.51 -1.06
CA ALA A 193 -7.07 4.40 0.01
C ALA A 193 -6.59 3.96 1.41
N GLU A 194 -6.49 2.66 1.67
CA GLU A 194 -6.25 2.11 3.01
C GLU A 194 -4.78 2.27 3.38
N LEU A 195 -3.88 1.81 2.52
CA LEU A 195 -2.44 1.96 2.72
C LEU A 195 -1.97 3.42 2.57
N SER A 196 -2.66 4.27 1.79
CA SER A 196 -2.35 5.72 1.78
C SER A 196 -2.63 6.36 3.14
N LEU A 197 -3.75 6.01 3.79
CA LEU A 197 -4.11 6.52 5.12
C LEU A 197 -3.19 5.95 6.20
N ILE A 198 -2.86 4.65 6.15
CA ILE A 198 -1.88 4.02 7.07
C ILE A 198 -0.50 4.67 6.93
N THR A 199 -0.03 4.93 5.69
CA THR A 199 1.25 5.63 5.46
C THR A 199 1.22 7.04 6.07
N ALA A 200 0.12 7.79 5.90
CA ALA A 200 -0.05 9.13 6.49
C ALA A 200 -0.16 9.12 8.02
N ASN A 201 -0.66 8.03 8.62
CA ASN A 201 -0.61 7.83 10.07
C ASN A 201 0.82 7.56 10.56
N LEU A 202 1.57 6.71 9.87
CA LEU A 202 2.94 6.31 10.22
C LEU A 202 3.98 7.43 10.05
N THR A 203 3.81 8.28 9.03
CA THR A 203 4.58 9.54 8.89
C THR A 203 4.01 10.69 9.72
N GLN A 204 2.96 10.43 10.51
CA GLN A 204 2.35 11.38 11.44
C GLN A 204 1.93 12.71 10.80
N ALA A 205 1.35 12.67 9.60
CA ALA A 205 0.67 13.83 9.02
C ALA A 205 -0.41 14.36 9.98
N GLY A 206 -0.54 15.68 10.14
CA GLY A 206 -1.44 16.29 11.12
C GLY A 206 -1.59 17.80 10.94
N PRO A 207 -2.50 18.47 11.68
CA PRO A 207 -2.68 19.91 11.60
C PRO A 207 -1.39 20.69 11.90
N GLY A 208 -1.13 21.74 11.12
CA GLY A 208 0.08 22.56 11.26
C GLY A 208 1.35 21.96 10.64
N LYS A 209 1.33 20.69 10.22
CA LYS A 209 2.46 20.02 9.56
C LYS A 209 2.46 20.19 8.04
N LEU A 210 3.64 20.15 7.44
CA LEU A 210 3.88 20.23 5.99
C LEU A 210 4.37 18.87 5.44
N ALA A 211 3.59 18.27 4.54
CA ALA A 211 3.89 16.98 3.93
C ALA A 211 4.14 17.07 2.41
N TYR A 212 5.10 16.28 1.92
CA TYR A 212 5.56 16.28 0.53
C TYR A 212 5.55 14.87 -0.09
N ASP A 213 5.22 14.78 -1.37
CA ASP A 213 5.32 13.55 -2.16
C ASP A 213 6.13 13.79 -3.45
N PRO A 214 7.36 13.24 -3.58
CA PRO A 214 8.20 13.43 -4.76
C PRO A 214 7.77 12.64 -6.01
N PHE A 215 6.80 11.72 -5.90
CA PHE A 215 6.31 10.86 -6.99
C PHE A 215 4.77 10.88 -7.04
N MET A 216 4.18 12.07 -6.88
CA MET A 216 2.80 12.20 -6.39
C MET A 216 1.72 11.61 -7.30
N GLY A 217 1.97 11.44 -8.61
CA GLY A 217 0.99 10.91 -9.55
C GLY A 217 -0.34 11.65 -9.48
N THR A 218 -1.38 10.92 -9.09
CA THR A 218 -2.75 11.44 -8.91
C THR A 218 -3.06 11.96 -7.50
N GLY A 219 -2.04 12.09 -6.65
CA GLY A 219 -2.09 12.67 -5.31
C GLY A 219 -2.64 11.78 -4.20
N SER A 220 -2.41 10.46 -4.22
CA SER A 220 -2.96 9.56 -3.18
C SER A 220 -2.40 9.85 -1.77
N PHE A 221 -1.07 9.93 -1.58
CA PHE A 221 -0.50 10.25 -0.27
C PHE A 221 -0.78 11.72 0.17
N PRO A 222 -0.63 12.74 -0.70
CA PRO A 222 -1.07 14.10 -0.37
C PRO A 222 -2.53 14.19 0.07
N LEU A 223 -3.44 13.47 -0.59
CA LEU A 223 -4.86 13.50 -0.22
C LEU A 223 -5.13 12.82 1.13
N ALA A 224 -4.42 11.74 1.44
CA ALA A 224 -4.48 11.07 2.75
C ALA A 224 -3.85 11.92 3.88
N CYS A 225 -2.76 12.63 3.62
CA CYS A 225 -2.16 13.56 4.58
C CYS A 225 -3.09 14.75 4.87
N ALA A 226 -3.74 15.30 3.83
CA ALA A 226 -4.71 16.37 3.98
C ALA A 226 -6.01 15.93 4.66
N HIS A 227 -6.39 14.64 4.60
CA HIS A 227 -7.49 14.13 5.41
C HIS A 227 -7.24 14.32 6.90
N PHE A 228 -6.01 14.10 7.35
CA PHE A 228 -5.57 14.32 8.73
C PHE A 228 -5.14 15.78 9.01
N GLY A 229 -5.42 16.72 8.10
CA GLY A 229 -5.22 18.16 8.33
C GLY A 229 -3.82 18.70 8.02
N ALA A 230 -2.90 17.90 7.47
CA ALA A 230 -1.61 18.40 7.01
C ALA A 230 -1.77 19.32 5.79
N VAL A 231 -0.88 20.31 5.65
CA VAL A 231 -0.70 21.06 4.42
C VAL A 231 0.17 20.24 3.48
N VAL A 232 -0.22 20.13 2.20
CA VAL A 232 0.34 19.12 1.29
C VAL A 232 0.68 19.67 -0.10
N PHE A 233 1.74 19.11 -0.68
CA PHE A 233 2.17 19.37 -2.05
C PHE A 233 3.04 18.21 -2.58
N GLY A 234 3.47 18.27 -3.85
CA GLY A 234 4.32 17.22 -4.41
C GLY A 234 4.97 17.56 -5.75
N SER A 235 5.74 16.60 -6.26
CA SER A 235 6.33 16.62 -7.61
C SER A 235 6.02 15.35 -8.38
N ASP A 236 6.08 15.43 -9.70
CA ASP A 236 6.09 14.26 -10.58
C ASP A 236 6.94 14.55 -11.83
N LEU A 237 7.70 13.54 -12.27
CA LEU A 237 8.47 13.59 -13.53
C LEU A 237 7.55 13.66 -14.75
N ASP A 238 6.28 13.29 -14.62
CA ASP A 238 5.23 13.53 -15.61
C ASP A 238 4.09 14.39 -15.06
N GLY A 239 4.24 15.71 -15.22
CA GLY A 239 3.21 16.68 -14.84
C GLY A 239 1.83 16.48 -15.52
N ARG A 240 1.67 15.58 -16.49
CA ARG A 240 0.35 15.15 -16.99
C ARG A 240 -0.44 14.41 -15.91
N SER A 241 0.22 13.64 -15.04
CA SER A 241 -0.38 12.94 -13.90
C SER A 241 -0.93 13.90 -12.85
N ILE A 242 -0.28 15.06 -12.66
CA ILE A 242 -0.75 16.12 -11.74
C ILE A 242 -1.89 16.94 -12.38
N ARG A 243 -1.67 17.40 -13.63
CA ARG A 243 -2.62 18.28 -14.34
C ARG A 243 -3.92 17.57 -14.72
N GLY A 244 -3.85 16.29 -15.08
CA GLY A 244 -4.97 15.54 -15.65
C GLY A 244 -5.53 16.18 -16.93
N LYS A 245 -6.86 16.15 -17.09
CA LYS A 245 -7.58 16.71 -18.24
C LYS A 245 -8.94 17.28 -17.82
N GLY A 246 -9.11 18.59 -17.98
CA GLY A 246 -10.37 19.29 -17.72
C GLY A 246 -10.82 19.16 -16.26
N SER A 247 -12.03 18.63 -16.04
CA SER A 247 -12.58 18.41 -14.69
C SER A 247 -11.92 17.25 -13.92
N ARG A 248 -11.10 16.40 -14.57
CA ARG A 248 -10.36 15.32 -13.92
C ARG A 248 -8.90 15.74 -13.71
N SER A 249 -8.54 16.14 -12.48
CA SER A 249 -7.20 16.59 -12.10
C SER A 249 -6.96 16.35 -10.61
N VAL A 250 -5.71 16.40 -10.15
CA VAL A 250 -5.38 16.25 -8.72
C VAL A 250 -6.04 17.35 -7.89
N ARG A 251 -6.02 18.60 -8.38
CA ARG A 251 -6.71 19.74 -7.74
C ARG A 251 -8.21 19.45 -7.52
N ASN A 252 -8.85 18.76 -8.45
CA ASN A 252 -10.29 18.47 -8.34
C ASN A 252 -10.59 17.27 -7.44
N ASN A 253 -9.64 16.36 -7.20
CA ASN A 253 -9.75 15.41 -6.09
C ASN A 253 -9.79 16.17 -4.75
N PHE A 254 -8.88 17.13 -4.54
CA PHE A 254 -8.90 17.96 -3.32
C PHE A 254 -10.19 18.80 -3.15
N HIS A 255 -10.78 19.28 -4.25
CA HIS A 255 -12.12 19.92 -4.19
C HIS A 255 -13.23 18.92 -3.85
N GLN A 256 -13.24 17.72 -4.44
CA GLN A 256 -14.23 16.65 -4.15
C GLN A 256 -14.27 16.29 -2.66
N TYR A 257 -13.11 16.27 -2.00
CA TYR A 257 -13.00 15.89 -0.59
C TYR A 257 -12.89 17.09 0.37
N HIS A 258 -13.18 18.31 -0.11
CA HIS A 258 -13.16 19.58 0.66
C HIS A 258 -11.79 19.98 1.24
N THR A 259 -10.72 19.24 0.93
CA THR A 259 -9.34 19.45 1.39
C THR A 259 -8.53 20.42 0.52
N ALA A 260 -9.15 21.10 -0.45
CA ALA A 260 -8.49 22.06 -1.35
C ALA A 260 -7.83 23.25 -0.66
N HIS A 261 -8.20 23.57 0.58
CA HIS A 261 -7.56 24.60 1.40
C HIS A 261 -6.21 24.18 1.99
N LEU A 262 -5.87 22.89 1.94
CA LEU A 262 -4.60 22.32 2.40
C LEU A 262 -3.62 22.02 1.26
N TYR A 263 -4.05 22.10 0.00
CA TYR A 263 -3.25 21.73 -1.17
C TYR A 263 -2.55 22.95 -1.78
N LEU A 264 -1.22 23.04 -1.61
CA LEU A 264 -0.42 24.15 -2.18
C LEU A 264 -0.20 23.98 -3.69
N GLY A 265 -0.36 22.78 -4.22
CA GLY A 265 -0.18 22.44 -5.64
C GLY A 265 0.77 21.27 -5.87
N GLY A 266 1.14 21.07 -7.13
CA GLY A 266 2.15 20.09 -7.53
C GLY A 266 2.89 20.58 -8.78
N PHE A 267 4.19 20.30 -8.85
CA PHE A 267 5.08 20.81 -9.90
C PHE A 267 5.81 19.68 -10.66
N ILE A 268 6.44 20.02 -11.79
CA ILE A 268 7.19 19.05 -12.60
C ILE A 268 8.64 19.03 -12.13
N ALA A 269 9.08 17.90 -11.59
CA ALA A 269 10.48 17.63 -11.26
C ALA A 269 10.67 16.10 -11.11
N ASP A 270 11.90 15.62 -11.30
CA ASP A 270 12.31 14.38 -10.62
C ASP A 270 13.09 14.74 -9.34
N LEU A 271 13.15 13.80 -8.40
CA LEU A 271 13.79 13.97 -7.11
C LEU A 271 15.24 14.51 -7.20
N THR A 272 16.04 14.01 -8.15
CA THR A 272 17.46 14.36 -8.31
C THR A 272 17.66 15.79 -8.85
N ASN A 273 16.58 16.42 -9.32
CA ASN A 273 16.54 17.81 -9.81
C ASN A 273 15.43 18.62 -9.09
N SER A 274 15.17 18.31 -7.81
CA SER A 274 14.12 18.99 -7.04
C SER A 274 14.40 20.51 -6.88
N PRO A 275 13.41 21.39 -7.18
CA PRO A 275 13.56 22.85 -7.04
C PRO A 275 13.48 23.32 -5.59
N LEU A 276 13.09 22.46 -4.66
CA LEU A 276 13.13 22.75 -3.23
C LEU A 276 14.59 22.97 -2.80
N ARG A 277 14.80 23.87 -1.83
CA ARG A 277 16.13 24.16 -1.26
C ARG A 277 16.20 23.69 0.18
N THR A 278 17.40 23.34 0.64
CA THR A 278 17.70 23.13 2.06
C THR A 278 17.31 24.33 2.90
N SER A 279 16.96 24.07 4.16
CA SER A 279 16.74 25.10 5.19
C SER A 279 17.99 25.97 5.41
N THR A 280 19.17 25.37 5.19
CA THR A 280 20.50 25.97 5.34
C THR A 280 21.03 26.59 4.05
N ILE A 281 21.52 27.84 4.15
CA ILE A 281 22.44 28.43 3.18
C ILE A 281 23.86 27.94 3.51
N PRO A 282 24.67 27.47 2.53
CA PRO A 282 26.10 27.29 2.72
C PRO A 282 26.78 28.64 2.97
N SER A 283 26.91 29.02 4.23
CA SER A 283 27.39 30.34 4.63
C SER A 283 28.92 30.46 4.51
N HIS A 284 29.38 30.81 3.30
CA HIS A 284 30.70 31.43 3.11
C HIS A 284 30.72 32.85 3.74
N ARG A 285 30.63 32.91 5.06
CA ARG A 285 30.69 34.12 5.89
C ARG A 285 31.63 33.89 7.08
N GLN A 286 32.36 34.92 7.48
CA GLN A 286 33.37 34.84 8.52
C GLN A 286 32.75 34.66 9.93
N PRO A 287 33.45 34.03 10.89
CA PRO A 287 32.89 33.54 12.16
C PRO A 287 32.47 34.61 13.20
N HIS A 288 32.30 35.88 12.81
CA HIS A 288 32.08 37.00 13.73
C HIS A 288 30.67 37.64 13.71
N HIS A 289 29.71 37.06 12.99
CA HIS A 289 28.31 37.52 13.05
C HIS A 289 27.32 36.40 13.44
N GLN A 290 27.09 36.27 14.74
CA GLN A 290 25.96 35.52 15.31
C GLN A 290 24.64 36.26 15.08
N LYS A 291 24.13 36.21 13.85
CA LYS A 291 22.69 36.30 13.59
C LYS A 291 22.30 35.05 12.80
N GLN A 292 21.24 34.37 13.24
CA GLN A 292 20.63 33.31 12.47
C GLN A 292 20.08 33.94 11.18
N ASP A 293 20.69 33.64 10.03
CA ASP A 293 20.05 33.91 8.73
C ASP A 293 18.72 33.11 8.72
N PRO A 294 17.59 33.72 8.33
CA PRO A 294 16.30 33.05 8.37
C PRO A 294 16.28 31.85 7.41
N LEU A 295 15.70 30.74 7.86
CA LEU A 295 15.57 29.52 7.05
C LEU A 295 14.84 29.84 5.74
N LEU A 296 15.46 29.53 4.60
CA LEU A 296 14.90 29.88 3.28
C LEU A 296 13.58 29.15 2.97
N ASN A 297 13.40 27.96 3.54
CA ASN A 297 12.17 27.21 3.58
C ASN A 297 11.98 26.67 5.01
N PRO A 298 10.74 26.50 5.50
CA PRO A 298 10.52 25.60 6.62
C PRO A 298 10.91 24.16 6.24
N PRO A 299 11.48 23.37 7.17
CA PRO A 299 11.67 21.94 6.95
C PRO A 299 10.33 21.20 6.80
N LEU A 300 10.37 19.99 6.26
CA LEU A 300 9.21 19.13 6.00
C LEU A 300 8.97 18.19 7.19
N ASP A 301 7.75 18.09 7.68
CA ASP A 301 7.42 17.14 8.75
C ASP A 301 7.29 15.71 8.22
N ALA A 302 6.83 15.56 6.98
CA ALA A 302 6.62 14.27 6.36
C ALA A 302 7.01 14.25 4.87
N ILE A 303 7.68 13.18 4.46
CA ILE A 303 7.86 12.82 3.05
C ILE A 303 7.25 11.43 2.84
N LEU A 304 6.36 11.28 1.85
CA LEU A 304 5.71 10.00 1.52
C LEU A 304 6.01 9.68 0.06
N CYS A 305 6.44 8.46 -0.25
CA CYS A 305 6.81 8.09 -1.61
C CYS A 305 6.58 6.60 -1.94
N ASP A 306 6.14 6.35 -3.18
CA ASP A 306 6.08 5.04 -3.82
C ASP A 306 6.73 5.15 -5.22
N PRO A 307 8.07 5.14 -5.32
CA PRO A 307 8.79 5.35 -6.57
C PRO A 307 8.57 4.20 -7.57
N PRO A 308 8.71 4.41 -8.90
CA PRO A 308 8.54 3.33 -9.88
C PRO A 308 9.55 2.18 -9.72
N TYR A 309 9.07 0.95 -9.50
CA TYR A 309 9.93 -0.23 -9.26
C TYR A 309 10.47 -0.90 -10.55
N GLY A 310 9.98 -0.52 -11.74
CA GLY A 310 10.29 -1.19 -13.01
C GLY A 310 9.09 -1.93 -13.63
N VAL A 311 8.33 -2.67 -12.82
CA VAL A 311 7.25 -3.61 -13.27
C VAL A 311 6.22 -2.98 -14.22
N ARG A 312 5.65 -1.82 -13.86
CA ARG A 312 4.64 -1.11 -14.68
C ARG A 312 5.22 0.09 -15.41
N GLU A 313 6.21 0.74 -14.79
CA GLU A 313 6.91 1.90 -15.32
C GLU A 313 8.40 1.79 -14.97
N GLY A 314 9.24 1.76 -15.99
CA GLY A 314 10.70 1.79 -15.84
C GLY A 314 11.18 3.11 -15.25
N LEU A 315 11.89 3.03 -14.12
CA LEU A 315 12.39 4.17 -13.35
C LEU A 315 13.30 5.09 -14.18
N LYS A 316 13.04 6.40 -14.09
CA LYS A 316 13.68 7.44 -14.90
C LYS A 316 13.92 8.71 -14.08
N VAL A 317 14.87 9.52 -14.56
CA VAL A 317 15.13 10.90 -14.11
C VAL A 317 15.24 11.82 -15.32
N LEU A 318 15.31 13.13 -15.11
CA LEU A 318 15.50 14.10 -16.18
C LEU A 318 16.85 13.94 -16.90
N GLY A 319 16.88 14.40 -18.16
CA GLY A 319 18.05 14.39 -19.03
C GLY A 319 18.03 13.28 -20.08
N SER A 320 19.11 13.15 -20.85
CA SER A 320 19.20 12.27 -22.01
C SER A 320 20.57 11.58 -22.13
N THR A 321 20.60 10.37 -22.67
CA THR A 321 21.82 9.68 -23.11
C THR A 321 22.28 10.09 -24.52
N ARG A 322 21.40 10.76 -25.29
CA ARG A 322 21.66 11.23 -26.66
C ARG A 322 22.08 12.71 -26.64
N ALA A 323 23.31 13.00 -27.07
CA ALA A 323 23.91 14.34 -27.01
C ALA A 323 23.05 15.44 -27.66
N HIS A 324 22.44 15.19 -28.82
CA HIS A 324 21.59 16.17 -29.52
C HIS A 324 20.32 16.58 -28.75
N LEU A 325 19.95 15.88 -27.66
CA LEU A 325 18.86 16.26 -26.75
C LEU A 325 19.34 17.05 -25.53
N HIS A 326 20.62 17.43 -25.48
CA HIS A 326 21.16 18.41 -24.52
C HIS A 326 21.15 19.83 -25.09
N GLU A 327 21.00 19.97 -26.41
CA GLU A 327 20.87 21.24 -27.10
C GLU A 327 19.43 21.76 -27.03
N VAL A 328 19.27 23.08 -27.15
CA VAL A 328 17.94 23.70 -27.18
C VAL A 328 17.28 23.41 -28.53
N VAL A 329 16.33 22.46 -28.53
CA VAL A 329 15.45 22.24 -29.68
C VAL A 329 14.61 23.50 -29.92
N HIS A 330 14.76 24.10 -31.09
CA HIS A 330 13.93 25.21 -31.55
C HIS A 330 12.86 24.67 -32.51
N LEU A 331 11.68 25.29 -32.48
CA LEU A 331 10.58 25.00 -33.39
C LEU A 331 10.75 25.77 -34.71
N ALA A 332 9.88 25.49 -35.69
CA ALA A 332 9.96 26.08 -37.04
C ALA A 332 9.71 27.61 -37.08
N ASP A 333 9.16 28.19 -36.01
CA ASP A 333 8.99 29.63 -35.79
C ASP A 333 10.19 30.28 -35.07
N GLY A 334 11.20 29.49 -34.70
CA GLY A 334 12.34 29.93 -33.88
C GLY A 334 12.08 29.92 -32.37
N THR A 335 10.90 29.51 -31.90
CA THR A 335 10.61 29.43 -30.46
C THR A 335 11.32 28.22 -29.82
N PRO A 336 12.06 28.39 -28.71
CA PRO A 336 12.59 27.27 -27.94
C PRO A 336 11.48 26.32 -27.46
N ALA A 337 11.56 25.04 -27.82
CA ALA A 337 10.49 24.06 -27.57
C ALA A 337 10.17 23.87 -26.07
N HIS A 338 11.14 24.15 -25.18
CA HIS A 338 10.96 24.06 -23.73
C HIS A 338 10.02 25.12 -23.13
N LEU A 339 9.68 26.18 -23.89
CA LEU A 339 8.73 27.21 -23.47
C LEU A 339 7.27 26.84 -23.80
N GLN A 340 7.03 25.74 -24.51
CA GLN A 340 5.68 25.29 -24.87
C GLN A 340 4.94 24.70 -23.66
N ALA A 341 3.67 25.07 -23.48
CA ALA A 341 2.86 24.63 -22.33
C ALA A 341 2.61 23.10 -22.27
N ASN A 342 2.87 22.38 -23.37
CA ASN A 342 2.80 20.92 -23.46
C ASN A 342 4.18 20.23 -23.47
N TYR A 343 5.28 20.96 -23.28
CA TYR A 343 6.63 20.40 -23.27
C TYR A 343 6.78 19.31 -22.20
N LEU A 344 7.43 18.22 -22.59
CA LEU A 344 7.86 17.14 -21.71
C LEU A 344 9.38 17.05 -21.82
N PRO A 345 10.14 17.35 -20.75
CA PRO A 345 11.58 17.22 -20.77
C PRO A 345 12.05 15.78 -21.14
N PRO A 346 13.23 15.64 -21.78
CA PRO A 346 13.87 14.34 -21.96
C PRO A 346 14.02 13.58 -20.64
N LYS A 347 13.82 12.26 -20.70
CA LYS A 347 13.90 11.33 -19.56
C LYS A 347 14.89 10.22 -19.89
N ARG A 348 15.76 9.86 -18.95
CA ARG A 348 16.73 8.75 -19.07
C ARG A 348 16.46 7.66 -18.01
N PRO A 349 16.74 6.38 -18.29
CA PRO A 349 16.68 5.33 -17.27
C PRO A 349 17.55 5.63 -16.05
N TYR A 350 17.14 5.10 -14.90
CA TYR A 350 17.86 5.28 -13.64
C TYR A 350 17.74 4.03 -12.75
N SER A 351 18.75 3.80 -11.90
CA SER A 351 18.80 2.62 -11.02
C SER A 351 17.90 2.78 -9.80
N LEU A 352 17.18 1.71 -9.43
CA LEU A 352 16.32 1.69 -8.24
C LEU A 352 17.15 1.86 -6.96
N VAL A 353 18.27 1.15 -6.83
CA VAL A 353 19.18 1.27 -5.67
C VAL A 353 19.64 2.71 -5.49
N ARG A 354 20.01 3.39 -6.58
CA ARG A 354 20.38 4.81 -6.55
C ARG A 354 19.24 5.70 -6.12
N MET A 355 18.03 5.48 -6.64
CA MET A 355 16.87 6.29 -6.25
C MET A 355 16.53 6.10 -4.78
N LEU A 356 16.73 4.91 -4.20
CA LEU A 356 16.60 4.69 -2.76
C LEU A 356 17.67 5.49 -1.98
N GLU A 357 18.95 5.46 -2.39
CA GLU A 357 20.01 6.32 -1.82
C GLU A 357 19.66 7.83 -1.93
N ASP A 358 19.15 8.26 -3.09
CA ASP A 358 18.76 9.64 -3.38
C ASP A 358 17.54 10.10 -2.55
N ILE A 359 16.55 9.23 -2.32
CA ILE A 359 15.40 9.48 -1.43
C ILE A 359 15.87 9.66 0.02
N LEU A 360 16.81 8.82 0.48
CA LEU A 360 17.30 8.92 1.85
C LEU A 360 18.14 10.19 2.08
N GLU A 361 19.02 10.59 1.14
CA GLU A 361 19.71 11.89 1.24
C GLU A 361 18.71 13.06 1.16
N PHE A 362 17.74 13.03 0.24
CA PHE A 362 16.74 14.09 0.12
C PHE A 362 15.89 14.21 1.40
N ALA A 363 15.48 13.10 1.99
CA ALA A 363 14.78 13.10 3.27
C ALA A 363 15.68 13.60 4.41
N ALA A 364 16.94 13.19 4.44
CA ALA A 364 17.89 13.69 5.43
C ALA A 364 18.10 15.21 5.31
N GLU A 365 18.24 15.76 4.11
CA GLU A 365 18.44 17.21 3.92
C GLU A 365 17.23 18.08 4.28
N ARG A 366 16.00 17.55 4.16
CA ARG A 366 14.77 18.37 4.12
C ARG A 366 13.76 18.10 5.22
N LEU A 367 13.87 17.01 5.97
CA LEU A 367 12.97 16.71 7.08
C LEU A 367 13.26 17.56 8.34
N CYS A 368 12.23 17.80 9.15
CA CYS A 368 12.35 18.35 10.50
C CYS A 368 13.27 17.47 11.36
N GLU A 369 14.15 18.09 12.15
CA GLU A 369 15.07 17.36 13.01
C GLU A 369 14.37 16.78 14.25
N GLY A 370 14.70 15.52 14.60
CA GLY A 370 14.10 14.77 15.70
C GLY A 370 12.66 14.27 15.44
N SER A 371 11.86 15.01 14.67
CA SER A 371 10.42 14.74 14.46
C SER A 371 10.01 14.40 13.02
N GLY A 372 10.82 14.75 12.02
CA GLY A 372 10.47 14.60 10.62
C GLY A 372 10.57 13.14 10.16
N ARG A 373 9.57 12.69 9.37
CA ARG A 373 9.41 11.27 9.00
C ARG A 373 9.40 11.02 7.49
N LEU A 374 10.14 10.01 7.05
CA LEU A 374 10.08 9.47 5.67
C LEU A 374 9.27 8.18 5.69
N GLY A 375 8.21 8.11 4.87
CA GLY A 375 7.55 6.88 4.46
C GLY A 375 7.97 6.50 3.05
N LEU A 376 8.71 5.40 2.92
CA LEU A 376 9.26 4.90 1.66
C LEU A 376 8.73 3.51 1.37
N TRP A 377 7.92 3.37 0.32
CA TRP A 377 7.53 2.07 -0.22
C TRP A 377 8.63 1.55 -1.17
N MET A 378 9.02 0.28 -1.02
CA MET A 378 9.99 -0.38 -1.90
C MET A 378 9.66 -1.87 -2.10
N PRO A 379 10.05 -2.49 -3.22
CA PRO A 379 9.90 -3.93 -3.41
C PRO A 379 10.85 -4.71 -2.49
N VAL A 380 10.50 -5.96 -2.18
CA VAL A 380 11.32 -6.88 -1.40
C VAL A 380 11.87 -8.01 -2.28
N ALA A 381 10.98 -8.73 -2.96
CA ALA A 381 11.29 -9.88 -3.81
C ALA A 381 10.37 -9.93 -5.05
N GLY A 382 10.76 -10.68 -6.08
CA GLY A 382 10.01 -10.91 -7.33
C GLY A 382 9.89 -9.71 -8.30
N ALA A 383 9.82 -8.48 -7.79
CA ALA A 383 9.46 -7.30 -8.59
C ALA A 383 10.53 -6.81 -9.60
N VAL A 384 11.77 -7.30 -9.54
CA VAL A 384 12.86 -6.87 -10.43
C VAL A 384 13.09 -7.85 -11.60
N ALA A 385 12.69 -9.12 -11.43
CA ALA A 385 12.95 -10.21 -12.39
C ALA A 385 11.98 -10.23 -13.60
N GLY A 386 11.14 -9.22 -13.74
CA GLY A 386 10.01 -9.22 -14.68
C GLY A 386 10.11 -8.20 -15.82
N ASP A 387 11.08 -8.35 -16.73
CA ASP A 387 10.77 -8.62 -18.15
C ASP A 387 12.01 -9.01 -18.98
N SER A 388 12.06 -10.23 -19.48
CA SER A 388 12.87 -10.61 -20.65
C SER A 388 12.25 -11.80 -21.41
N SER A 389 10.92 -11.89 -21.44
CA SER A 389 10.19 -12.94 -22.17
C SER A 389 8.80 -12.45 -22.59
N GLU A 390 8.59 -12.32 -23.91
CA GLU A 390 7.37 -11.70 -24.46
C GLU A 390 6.09 -12.42 -24.01
N GLY A 391 5.13 -11.64 -23.48
CA GLY A 391 4.01 -12.18 -22.72
C GLY A 391 2.93 -12.91 -23.53
N ALA A 392 2.26 -13.84 -22.83
CA ALA A 392 0.96 -14.37 -23.22
C ALA A 392 -0.14 -13.76 -22.32
N GLY A 393 -1.01 -12.94 -22.90
CA GLY A 393 -2.08 -12.28 -22.16
C GLY A 393 -3.28 -13.17 -21.90
N GLY A 394 -3.54 -13.50 -20.63
CA GLY A 394 -4.84 -14.02 -20.17
C GLY A 394 -5.62 -12.91 -19.46
N VAL A 395 -6.81 -12.56 -19.97
CA VAL A 395 -7.71 -11.63 -19.28
C VAL A 395 -8.45 -12.39 -18.18
N GLY A 396 -7.86 -12.41 -16.97
CA GLY A 396 -8.56 -12.87 -15.78
C GLY A 396 -9.52 -11.78 -15.30
N GLU A 397 -10.82 -12.04 -15.34
CA GLU A 397 -11.80 -11.22 -14.63
C GLU A 397 -11.61 -11.40 -13.12
N GLU A 398 -11.52 -10.30 -12.36
CA GLU A 398 -11.44 -10.37 -10.90
C GLU A 398 -12.78 -10.81 -10.32
N GLU A 399 -12.95 -12.12 -10.09
CA GLU A 399 -14.11 -12.67 -9.40
C GLU A 399 -14.10 -12.30 -7.91
N GLN A 400 -14.53 -11.07 -7.61
CA GLN A 400 -14.67 -10.54 -6.26
C GLN A 400 -15.66 -11.41 -5.48
N SER A 401 -15.15 -12.05 -4.42
CA SER A 401 -15.82 -13.10 -3.64
C SER A 401 -17.15 -12.63 -3.04
N ARG A 402 -18.26 -13.03 -3.68
CA ARG A 402 -19.63 -12.82 -3.21
C ARG A 402 -19.93 -13.70 -1.99
N GLN A 403 -19.55 -13.26 -0.80
CA GLN A 403 -20.27 -13.69 0.40
C GLN A 403 -21.67 -13.04 0.39
N GLN A 404 -22.69 -13.87 0.21
CA GLN A 404 -24.08 -13.43 0.17
C GLN A 404 -24.58 -13.13 1.60
N LEU A 405 -24.78 -11.85 1.91
CA LEU A 405 -25.65 -11.44 3.01
C LEU A 405 -27.11 -11.49 2.53
N PRO A 406 -27.98 -12.35 3.08
CA PRO A 406 -29.39 -12.36 2.76
C PRO A 406 -30.09 -11.15 3.41
N LEU A 407 -30.30 -10.09 2.63
CA LEU A 407 -31.22 -9.01 3.01
C LEU A 407 -32.67 -9.49 2.90
N SER A 408 -33.31 -9.77 4.04
CA SER A 408 -34.77 -9.93 4.12
C SER A 408 -35.39 -8.74 4.85
N ALA A 409 -36.07 -7.87 4.08
CA ALA A 409 -36.93 -6.83 4.61
C ALA A 409 -38.32 -6.99 4.02
N SER A 410 -39.30 -7.35 4.86
CA SER A 410 -40.72 -7.29 4.52
C SER A 410 -41.53 -6.79 5.73
N SER A 411 -42.41 -5.83 5.47
CA SER A 411 -43.35 -5.30 6.45
C SER A 411 -44.55 -6.25 6.59
N GLY A 412 -44.94 -6.58 7.83
CA GLY A 412 -45.93 -7.62 8.09
C GLY A 412 -47.39 -7.24 7.83
N LYS A 413 -48.29 -8.18 8.16
CA LYS A 413 -49.67 -7.91 8.55
C LYS A 413 -50.24 -9.04 9.42
N GLU A 414 -51.37 -8.75 10.08
CA GLU A 414 -51.91 -9.58 11.18
C GLU A 414 -52.58 -10.89 10.72
N ALA A 415 -52.50 -11.93 11.57
CA ALA A 415 -53.66 -12.76 11.94
C ALA A 415 -53.38 -13.66 13.16
N SER A 416 -54.40 -13.89 13.99
CA SER A 416 -54.48 -14.88 15.08
C SER A 416 -55.99 -15.21 15.26
N PRO A 417 -56.43 -16.17 16.10
CA PRO A 417 -55.71 -17.18 16.89
C PRO A 417 -56.26 -18.63 16.70
N SER A 418 -55.69 -19.65 17.37
CA SER A 418 -56.42 -20.84 17.86
C SER A 418 -55.63 -21.63 18.93
N ILE A 419 -56.36 -22.21 19.90
CA ILE A 419 -55.91 -22.78 21.20
C ILE A 419 -57.06 -23.74 21.68
N PRO A 420 -56.95 -24.74 22.61
CA PRO A 420 -55.84 -25.61 23.11
C PRO A 420 -56.13 -27.14 23.01
N ALA A 421 -55.17 -27.99 23.45
CA ALA A 421 -55.39 -29.26 24.21
C ALA A 421 -54.02 -29.80 24.74
N THR A 422 -53.64 -29.70 26.02
CA THR A 422 -53.96 -30.50 27.24
C THR A 422 -53.38 -31.94 27.35
N ALA A 423 -52.38 -32.08 28.26
CA ALA A 423 -51.99 -33.27 29.05
C ALA A 423 -51.46 -34.54 28.30
N THR A 424 -50.74 -35.52 28.91
CA THR A 424 -50.44 -35.83 30.33
C THR A 424 -49.10 -36.61 30.47
N THR A 425 -48.50 -36.65 31.68
CA THR A 425 -47.41 -37.58 32.11
C THR A 425 -48.01 -38.75 32.95
N PRO A 426 -47.29 -39.73 33.58
CA PRO A 426 -45.82 -39.96 33.73
C PRO A 426 -45.29 -41.45 33.66
N ALA A 427 -43.97 -41.62 33.90
CA ALA A 427 -43.28 -42.68 34.68
C ALA A 427 -42.91 -44.11 34.13
N THR A 428 -41.69 -44.58 34.53
CA THR A 428 -41.21 -45.99 34.77
C THR A 428 -41.09 -47.02 33.61
N SER A 429 -40.22 -48.06 33.59
CA SER A 429 -38.88 -48.33 34.22
C SER A 429 -38.24 -49.70 33.82
N ALA A 430 -36.90 -49.76 33.64
CA ALA A 430 -35.95 -50.89 33.89
C ALA A 430 -35.87 -52.19 32.99
N ALA A 431 -34.70 -52.88 33.07
CA ALA A 431 -34.23 -54.17 32.47
C ALA A 431 -33.99 -54.21 30.93
N ALA A 432 -32.97 -54.85 30.30
CA ALA A 432 -32.11 -56.06 30.53
C ALA A 432 -32.82 -57.41 30.21
N ASP A 433 -32.30 -58.40 29.46
CA ASP A 433 -31.01 -58.71 28.77
C ASP A 433 -31.20 -60.01 27.88
N PRO A 434 -30.23 -60.67 27.17
CA PRO A 434 -28.86 -60.33 26.72
C PRO A 434 -28.55 -60.58 25.17
N PRO A 435 -27.79 -61.58 24.59
CA PRO A 435 -26.90 -61.32 23.42
C PRO A 435 -26.81 -62.35 22.22
N SER A 436 -25.96 -62.03 21.21
CA SER A 436 -25.31 -62.92 20.18
C SER A 436 -26.17 -63.55 19.04
N PRO A 437 -25.60 -64.02 17.90
CA PRO A 437 -24.18 -64.24 17.54
C PRO A 437 -23.68 -63.48 16.26
N ALA A 438 -22.48 -63.83 15.74
CA ALA A 438 -21.75 -63.10 14.69
C ALA A 438 -21.39 -63.92 13.42
N ASN A 439 -21.12 -63.23 12.30
CA ASN A 439 -20.36 -63.66 11.08
C ASN A 439 -20.46 -62.55 10.00
N PRO A 440 -19.61 -62.52 8.93
CA PRO A 440 -18.15 -62.64 8.86
C PRO A 440 -17.51 -61.36 8.23
N PRO A 441 -16.17 -61.20 8.15
CA PRO A 441 -15.55 -60.03 7.51
C PRO A 441 -15.56 -60.10 5.97
N ASN A 442 -15.64 -58.93 5.32
CA ASN A 442 -15.49 -58.72 3.87
C ASN A 442 -14.27 -57.80 3.58
N PRO A 443 -13.73 -57.73 2.34
CA PRO A 443 -12.33 -57.37 2.12
C PRO A 443 -11.99 -55.88 2.21
N SER A 444 -10.69 -55.62 2.43
CA SER A 444 -10.07 -54.30 2.31
C SER A 444 -10.27 -53.67 0.92
N PRO A 445 -10.45 -52.34 0.82
CA PRO A 445 -10.27 -51.61 -0.44
C PRO A 445 -8.81 -51.71 -0.92
N PRO A 446 -8.55 -51.53 -2.23
CA PRO A 446 -7.18 -51.53 -2.76
C PRO A 446 -6.37 -50.32 -2.26
N GLU A 447 -5.06 -50.50 -2.20
CA GLU A 447 -4.11 -49.44 -1.87
C GLU A 447 -4.17 -48.32 -2.92
N HIS A 448 -4.57 -47.12 -2.50
CA HIS A 448 -4.34 -45.93 -3.31
C HIS A 448 -2.83 -45.64 -3.33
N GLN A 449 -2.21 -45.85 -4.48
CA GLN A 449 -0.82 -45.47 -4.72
C GLN A 449 -0.64 -43.99 -4.37
N HIS A 450 0.31 -43.70 -3.48
CA HIS A 450 0.72 -42.33 -3.23
C HIS A 450 1.16 -41.70 -4.55
N PRO A 451 0.77 -40.46 -4.88
CA PRO A 451 1.47 -39.72 -5.93
C PRO A 451 2.96 -39.62 -5.54
N PRO A 452 3.88 -39.61 -6.52
CA PRO A 452 5.29 -39.40 -6.21
C PRO A 452 5.44 -38.09 -5.43
N PRO A 453 6.40 -37.99 -4.49
CA PRO A 453 6.65 -36.74 -3.79
C PRO A 453 6.92 -35.66 -4.84
N THR A 454 6.09 -34.61 -4.85
CA THR A 454 6.35 -33.44 -5.67
C THR A 454 7.74 -32.94 -5.30
N GLU A 455 8.67 -32.93 -6.25
CA GLU A 455 10.00 -32.40 -6.00
C GLU A 455 9.85 -30.98 -5.45
N ALA A 456 10.41 -30.73 -4.27
CA ALA A 456 10.41 -29.41 -3.70
C ALA A 456 11.22 -28.54 -4.66
N VAL A 457 10.52 -27.67 -5.39
CA VAL A 457 11.18 -26.63 -6.18
C VAL A 457 11.88 -25.74 -5.16
N GLU A 458 13.19 -25.95 -5.03
CA GLU A 458 14.10 -25.04 -4.32
C GLU A 458 13.70 -23.61 -4.72
N PRO A 459 13.30 -22.75 -3.77
CA PRO A 459 12.88 -21.40 -4.12
C PRO A 459 14.09 -20.72 -4.76
N GLU A 460 13.96 -20.34 -6.04
CA GLU A 460 14.99 -19.59 -6.77
C GLU A 460 15.51 -18.45 -5.89
N ASP A 461 16.83 -18.22 -5.85
CA ASP A 461 17.48 -17.18 -5.04
C ASP A 461 17.00 -15.78 -5.47
N GLN A 462 15.80 -15.39 -5.02
CA GLN A 462 15.20 -14.10 -5.31
C GLN A 462 15.96 -13.03 -4.55
N GLU A 463 16.88 -12.36 -5.25
CA GLU A 463 17.78 -11.34 -4.71
C GLU A 463 17.01 -10.25 -3.94
N ILE A 464 16.96 -10.40 -2.61
CA ILE A 464 16.23 -9.48 -1.74
C ILE A 464 16.97 -8.16 -1.72
N ILE A 465 16.34 -7.11 -2.25
CA ILE A 465 16.92 -5.77 -2.23
C ILE A 465 17.16 -5.38 -0.76
N PRO A 466 18.38 -4.97 -0.35
CA PRO A 466 18.65 -4.59 1.02
C PRO A 466 17.84 -3.36 1.44
N ILE A 467 17.62 -3.21 2.76
CA ILE A 467 17.05 -1.97 3.31
C ILE A 467 18.09 -0.85 3.14
N PRO A 468 17.75 0.28 2.48
CA PRO A 468 18.69 1.39 2.33
C PRO A 468 18.91 2.08 3.69
N THR A 469 20.09 2.64 3.90
CA THR A 469 20.49 3.31 5.15
C THR A 469 21.17 4.65 4.89
N HIS A 470 21.12 5.54 5.86
CA HIS A 470 21.74 6.87 5.82
C HIS A 470 22.02 7.33 7.26
N PRO A 471 23.21 7.86 7.61
CA PRO A 471 23.58 8.15 9.01
C PRO A 471 22.56 9.00 9.77
N SER A 472 22.00 10.04 9.15
CA SER A 472 21.00 10.92 9.77
C SER A 472 19.56 10.39 9.82
N LEU A 473 19.29 9.16 9.38
CA LEU A 473 17.94 8.58 9.31
C LEU A 473 17.86 7.26 10.07
N ARG A 474 17.17 7.25 11.20
CA ARG A 474 16.90 6.03 11.96
C ARG A 474 15.65 5.34 11.43
N LEU A 475 15.78 4.09 10.97
CA LEU A 475 14.63 3.23 10.69
C LEU A 475 13.84 3.00 11.99
N ALA A 476 12.54 3.28 11.97
CA ALA A 476 11.63 3.11 13.09
C ALA A 476 10.71 1.90 12.91
N HIS A 477 10.17 1.69 11.71
CA HIS A 477 9.28 0.57 11.40
C HIS A 477 9.52 0.03 9.99
N THR A 478 9.28 -1.26 9.83
CA THR A 478 9.22 -2.00 8.55
C THR A 478 7.92 -2.79 8.54
N SER A 479 7.09 -2.59 7.52
CA SER A 479 5.82 -3.31 7.38
C SER A 479 5.67 -3.84 5.95
N GLN A 480 5.39 -5.14 5.80
CA GLN A 480 5.37 -5.84 4.52
C GLN A 480 3.93 -6.07 4.04
N GLN A 481 3.70 -5.76 2.76
CA GLN A 481 2.52 -6.14 1.99
C GLN A 481 2.91 -7.23 0.99
N ASP A 482 2.35 -8.41 1.19
CA ASP A 482 2.54 -9.56 0.32
C ASP A 482 1.46 -9.65 -0.78
N PHE A 483 1.88 -10.16 -1.94
CA PHE A 483 1.02 -10.57 -3.04
C PHE A 483 1.48 -11.95 -3.53
N ASN A 484 0.62 -12.70 -4.23
CA ASN A 484 0.82 -14.11 -4.59
C ASN A 484 2.12 -14.46 -5.36
N LYS A 485 2.88 -13.47 -5.85
CA LYS A 485 4.12 -13.65 -6.65
C LYS A 485 5.24 -12.65 -6.33
N TRP A 486 5.02 -11.68 -5.46
CA TRP A 486 5.96 -10.61 -5.13
C TRP A 486 5.51 -9.90 -3.86
N SER A 487 6.41 -9.19 -3.18
CA SER A 487 6.04 -8.36 -2.03
C SER A 487 6.76 -7.02 -2.04
N ARG A 488 6.16 -6.05 -1.35
CA ARG A 488 6.74 -4.73 -1.09
C ARG A 488 6.62 -4.40 0.39
N ARG A 489 7.49 -3.50 0.87
CA ARG A 489 7.47 -3.03 2.25
C ARG A 489 7.42 -1.51 2.31
N LEU A 490 6.69 -1.01 3.29
CA LEU A 490 6.79 0.37 3.77
C LEU A 490 7.89 0.43 4.82
N LEU A 491 8.84 1.32 4.61
CA LEU A 491 9.88 1.68 5.56
C LEU A 491 9.58 3.07 6.13
N ILE A 492 9.56 3.18 7.46
CA ILE A 492 9.36 4.43 8.18
C ILE A 492 10.68 4.83 8.83
N TYR A 493 11.26 5.95 8.42
CA TYR A 493 12.45 6.54 9.04
C TYR A 493 12.09 7.82 9.80
N VAL A 494 12.83 8.10 10.86
CA VAL A 494 12.83 9.38 11.59
C VAL A 494 14.17 10.08 11.34
N ARG A 495 14.13 11.38 11.00
CA ARG A 495 15.33 12.24 10.92
C ARG A 495 15.88 12.48 12.31
N LEU A 496 17.13 12.09 12.53
CA LEU A 496 17.84 12.36 13.78
C LEU A 496 18.19 13.86 13.91
N PRO A 497 18.32 14.40 15.13
CA PRO A 497 18.94 15.70 15.37
C PRO A 497 20.39 15.72 14.88
N GLU A 498 20.85 16.82 14.28
CA GLU A 498 22.23 16.93 13.76
C GLU A 498 23.29 16.63 14.84
N ALA A 499 23.02 17.02 16.09
CA ALA A 499 23.89 16.76 17.24
C ALA A 499 24.04 15.28 17.63
N GLU A 500 23.16 14.39 17.16
CA GLU A 500 23.24 12.95 17.40
C GLU A 500 23.98 12.20 16.27
N VAL A 501 24.28 12.85 15.14
CA VAL A 501 24.85 12.19 13.95
C VAL A 501 26.34 12.50 13.81
N PRO A 502 27.24 11.49 13.84
CA PRO A 502 28.67 11.73 13.68
C PRO A 502 29.02 12.33 12.31
N ALA A 503 29.67 13.50 12.31
CA ALA A 503 30.00 14.23 11.09
C ALA A 503 30.91 13.44 10.12
N GLU A 504 31.75 12.53 10.62
CA GLU A 504 32.56 11.66 9.78
C GLU A 504 31.73 10.57 9.07
N GLU A 505 30.64 10.07 9.66
CA GLU A 505 29.75 9.09 8.99
C GLU A 505 29.00 9.75 7.82
N ILE A 506 28.59 11.01 7.96
CA ILE A 506 27.99 11.77 6.86
C ILE A 506 29.02 11.99 5.73
N ARG A 507 30.28 12.28 6.07
CA ARG A 507 31.38 12.45 5.11
C ARG A 507 31.74 11.12 4.42
N GLU A 508 31.78 10.03 5.16
CA GLU A 508 31.96 8.64 4.69
C GLU A 508 30.87 8.28 3.67
N PHE A 509 29.60 8.41 4.05
CA PHE A 509 28.45 8.10 3.21
C PHE A 509 28.47 8.90 1.89
N ARG A 510 28.63 10.23 1.97
CA ARG A 510 28.69 11.10 0.78
C ARG A 510 29.91 10.82 -0.10
N ARG A 511 31.06 10.45 0.48
CA ARG A 511 32.26 10.02 -0.25
C ARG A 511 32.01 8.72 -1.02
N GLN A 512 31.45 7.70 -0.37
CA GLN A 512 31.12 6.42 -1.00
C GLN A 512 30.10 6.59 -2.13
N ARG A 513 29.06 7.40 -1.93
CA ARG A 513 28.04 7.74 -2.95
C ARG A 513 28.65 8.45 -4.16
N ALA A 514 29.50 9.46 -3.94
CA ALA A 514 30.19 10.17 -5.01
C ALA A 514 31.20 9.29 -5.78
N GLU A 515 31.85 8.32 -5.12
CA GLU A 515 32.72 7.35 -5.77
C GLU A 515 31.93 6.32 -6.60
N ARG A 516 30.78 5.83 -6.08
CA ARG A 516 29.83 5.00 -6.85
C ARG A 516 29.40 5.73 -8.13
N GLU A 517 29.00 7.00 -8.00
CA GLU A 517 28.62 7.87 -9.13
C GLU A 517 29.73 8.04 -10.15
N ARG A 518 30.96 8.33 -9.71
CA ARG A 518 32.12 8.46 -10.60
C ARG A 518 32.34 7.16 -11.38
N ARG A 519 32.35 6.01 -10.70
CA ARG A 519 32.58 4.69 -11.32
C ARG A 519 31.53 4.38 -12.38
N GLU A 520 30.24 4.49 -12.06
CA GLU A 520 29.18 4.26 -13.04
C GLU A 520 29.19 5.27 -14.21
N ARG A 521 29.68 6.50 -13.98
CA ARG A 521 29.78 7.53 -15.03
C ARG A 521 30.92 7.21 -16.00
N GLU A 522 32.06 6.76 -15.50
CA GLU A 522 33.15 6.21 -16.32
C GLU A 522 32.70 4.97 -17.10
N GLU A 523 31.96 4.07 -16.46
CA GLU A 523 31.44 2.84 -17.05
C GLU A 523 30.49 3.13 -18.22
N ARG A 524 29.50 4.01 -18.02
CA ARG A 524 28.58 4.46 -19.08
C ARG A 524 29.26 5.25 -20.21
N VAL A 525 30.40 5.90 -19.94
CA VAL A 525 31.24 6.49 -21.01
C VAL A 525 31.94 5.40 -21.82
N ARG A 526 32.55 4.40 -21.15
CA ARG A 526 33.21 3.25 -21.83
C ARG A 526 32.23 2.42 -22.66
N GLU A 527 31.01 2.22 -22.19
CA GLU A 527 29.93 1.57 -22.97
C GLU A 527 29.64 2.34 -24.25
N ARG A 528 29.40 3.66 -24.14
CA ARG A 528 29.12 4.54 -25.28
C ARG A 528 30.28 4.63 -26.28
N GLU A 529 31.52 4.56 -25.80
CA GLU A 529 32.73 4.50 -26.64
C GLU A 529 32.88 3.14 -27.36
N ARG A 530 32.43 2.04 -26.74
CA ARG A 530 32.36 0.71 -27.38
C ARG A 530 31.30 0.67 -28.47
N GLU A 531 30.08 1.14 -28.20
CA GLU A 531 28.99 1.26 -29.19
C GLU A 531 29.46 2.06 -30.42
N TRP A 532 29.97 3.27 -30.19
CA TRP A 532 30.47 4.18 -31.23
C TRP A 532 31.68 3.64 -32.02
N SER A 533 32.40 2.66 -31.46
CA SER A 533 33.51 1.99 -32.17
C SER A 533 33.01 0.79 -32.97
N GLY A 534 32.06 0.02 -32.45
CA GLY A 534 31.38 -1.05 -33.18
C GLY A 534 30.61 -0.54 -34.41
N GLU A 535 29.92 0.60 -34.31
CA GLU A 535 29.26 1.24 -35.47
C GLU A 535 30.26 1.61 -36.58
N ARG A 536 31.48 2.04 -36.22
CA ARG A 536 32.54 2.38 -37.17
C ARG A 536 33.15 1.14 -37.84
N ASP A 537 33.34 0.04 -37.11
CA ASP A 537 33.79 -1.24 -37.69
C ASP A 537 32.76 -1.81 -38.67
N VAL A 538 31.46 -1.66 -38.39
CA VAL A 538 30.38 -2.03 -39.33
C VAL A 538 30.40 -1.13 -40.57
N GLN A 539 30.57 0.19 -40.42
CA GLN A 539 30.70 1.10 -41.57
C GLN A 539 31.94 0.81 -42.43
N GLN A 540 33.09 0.47 -41.84
CA GLN A 540 34.27 0.10 -42.61
C GLN A 540 34.11 -1.24 -43.33
N ARG A 541 33.47 -2.24 -42.71
CA ARG A 541 33.19 -3.55 -43.35
C ARG A 541 32.14 -3.47 -44.46
N GLY A 542 31.24 -2.48 -44.43
CA GLY A 542 30.30 -2.21 -45.52
C GLY A 542 30.87 -1.44 -46.71
N GLY A 543 32.09 -0.90 -46.61
CA GLY A 543 32.62 0.12 -47.52
C GLY A 543 33.65 -0.33 -48.57
N GLY A 544 33.91 -1.63 -48.73
CA GLY A 544 35.03 -2.12 -49.56
C GLY A 544 34.73 -3.38 -50.37
N GLY A 545 34.18 -3.23 -51.58
CA GLY A 545 33.89 -4.37 -52.45
C GLY A 545 33.28 -4.02 -53.82
N GLY A 546 34.03 -3.36 -54.69
CA GLY A 546 33.56 -3.07 -56.06
C GLY A 546 34.58 -2.35 -56.94
N GLY A 547 35.33 -3.11 -57.75
CA GLY A 547 36.23 -2.52 -58.75
C GLY A 547 36.87 -3.55 -59.69
N GLY A 548 36.80 -3.29 -61.00
CA GLY A 548 37.61 -3.95 -62.03
C GLY A 548 36.85 -4.70 -63.13
N GLY A 549 36.78 -4.09 -64.33
CA GLY A 549 36.37 -4.73 -65.59
C GLY A 549 34.85 -4.75 -65.87
N GLY A 550 34.37 -4.53 -67.11
CA GLY A 550 35.07 -4.14 -68.34
C GLY A 550 34.42 -4.78 -69.57
N GLY A 551 33.80 -3.99 -70.46
CA GLY A 551 33.12 -4.52 -71.65
C GLY A 551 32.46 -3.42 -72.50
N GLU A 552 32.69 -3.51 -73.81
CA GLU A 552 32.42 -2.52 -74.86
C GLU A 552 30.94 -2.26 -75.20
N GLY A 553 30.68 -1.12 -75.86
CA GLY A 553 29.74 -1.06 -76.99
C GLY A 553 28.40 -0.31 -76.81
N GLY A 554 27.98 0.41 -77.86
CA GLY A 554 26.61 0.90 -78.02
C GLY A 554 26.47 2.43 -78.06
N GLN A 555 26.13 2.96 -79.23
CA GLN A 555 25.83 4.39 -79.49
C GLN A 555 24.40 4.49 -80.05
N GLU A 556 23.57 5.41 -79.56
CA GLU A 556 22.71 6.33 -80.35
C GLU A 556 21.72 7.16 -79.49
N ARG A 557 20.93 8.03 -80.14
CA ARG A 557 19.95 8.98 -79.55
C ARG A 557 18.52 8.61 -79.96
N GLY A 558 17.52 9.06 -79.19
CA GLY A 558 16.11 9.08 -79.64
C GLY A 558 15.17 9.72 -78.63
N ASP A 559 14.35 10.67 -79.09
CA ASP A 559 13.30 11.36 -78.30
C ASP A 559 11.88 10.85 -78.64
N ARG A 560 10.91 11.23 -77.79
CA ARG A 560 9.45 11.42 -78.04
C ARG A 560 8.42 10.41 -77.50
N GLU A 561 7.22 10.96 -77.36
CA GLU A 561 6.00 10.43 -76.73
C GLU A 561 5.11 9.64 -77.70
N GLY A 562 4.09 8.93 -77.18
CA GLY A 562 2.99 8.39 -77.98
C GLY A 562 2.12 7.35 -77.24
N ASP A 563 0.83 7.64 -77.07
CA ASP A 563 -0.16 6.73 -76.46
C ASP A 563 -0.75 5.71 -77.45
N GLY A 564 -1.28 4.57 -76.94
CA GLY A 564 -2.07 3.62 -77.73
C GLY A 564 -2.45 2.31 -77.00
N GLU A 565 -3.73 1.93 -77.02
CA GLU A 565 -4.25 0.70 -76.37
C GLU A 565 -4.14 -0.55 -77.28
N GLY A 566 -4.03 -1.77 -76.71
CA GLY A 566 -3.76 -2.98 -77.54
C GLY A 566 -4.09 -4.41 -77.02
N MET A 567 -4.52 -4.60 -75.77
CA MET A 567 -5.24 -5.80 -75.25
C MET A 567 -4.61 -7.24 -75.36
N ARG A 568 -4.35 -7.86 -74.17
CA ARG A 568 -4.11 -9.33 -73.90
C ARG A 568 -2.77 -9.92 -74.43
N LYS A 569 -2.09 -10.86 -73.76
CA LYS A 569 -2.37 -11.66 -72.52
C LYS A 569 -1.01 -12.07 -71.89
N GLY A 570 -0.71 -11.71 -70.63
CA GLY A 570 0.61 -12.00 -70.02
C GLY A 570 0.62 -11.98 -68.47
N LYS A 571 1.54 -12.75 -67.87
CA LYS A 571 1.65 -13.01 -66.41
C LYS A 571 2.15 -11.82 -65.57
N LYS A 572 1.66 -11.77 -64.32
CA LYS A 572 2.24 -11.20 -63.07
C LYS A 572 2.24 -9.67 -62.81
N LYS A 573 1.60 -9.34 -61.68
CA LYS A 573 1.93 -8.34 -60.64
C LYS A 573 2.30 -6.90 -61.04
N GLY A 574 1.36 -6.00 -60.79
CA GLY A 574 1.55 -4.77 -60.01
C GLY A 574 0.26 -4.51 -59.20
N GLY A 575 0.27 -3.91 -58.01
CA GLY A 575 1.37 -3.52 -57.11
C GLY A 575 0.84 -2.55 -56.04
N GLN A 576 1.34 -2.57 -54.79
CA GLN A 576 1.10 -1.52 -53.78
C GLN A 576 1.91 -1.72 -52.47
N THR A 577 2.22 -0.59 -51.82
CA THR A 577 2.47 -0.36 -50.37
C THR A 577 3.53 -1.17 -49.59
N ALA A 578 4.22 -0.47 -48.69
CA ALA A 578 5.15 -1.03 -47.71
C ALA A 578 4.41 -1.68 -46.53
N ASP A 579 3.92 -2.91 -46.71
CA ASP A 579 3.25 -3.71 -45.66
C ASP A 579 3.66 -5.21 -45.72
N GLU A 580 4.92 -5.48 -46.06
CA GLU A 580 5.49 -6.83 -46.13
C GLU A 580 6.84 -6.92 -45.40
N LEU A 581 6.82 -7.16 -44.08
CA LEU A 581 7.82 -8.01 -43.39
C LEU A 581 7.46 -8.42 -41.94
N ASN A 582 6.29 -9.04 -41.73
CA ASN A 582 6.19 -10.05 -40.67
C ASN A 582 5.10 -11.12 -40.95
N ALA A 583 5.54 -12.30 -41.40
CA ALA A 583 4.65 -13.42 -41.71
C ALA A 583 3.96 -14.04 -40.47
N PHE A 584 4.51 -13.85 -39.26
CA PHE A 584 3.93 -14.32 -38.01
C PHE A 584 2.57 -13.65 -37.72
N ARG A 585 2.52 -12.31 -37.88
CA ARG A 585 1.35 -11.48 -37.54
C ARG A 585 0.09 -11.86 -38.33
N LYS A 586 0.25 -12.29 -39.58
CA LYS A 586 -0.86 -12.71 -40.46
C LYS A 586 -1.48 -14.06 -40.08
N ARG A 587 -0.71 -14.96 -39.43
CA ARG A 587 -1.24 -16.22 -38.87
C ARG A 587 -1.95 -16.02 -37.53
N TYR A 588 -1.42 -15.15 -36.67
CA TYR A 588 -1.94 -14.94 -35.31
C TYR A 588 -3.39 -14.43 -35.27
N PHE A 589 -3.76 -13.50 -36.16
CA PHE A 589 -5.09 -12.88 -36.15
C PHE A 589 -6.16 -13.57 -37.01
N GLN A 590 -5.86 -14.72 -37.63
CA GLN A 590 -6.84 -15.42 -38.47
C GLN A 590 -7.80 -16.33 -37.68
N GLY A 591 -7.56 -16.54 -36.37
CA GLY A 591 -8.39 -17.37 -35.49
C GLY A 591 -9.53 -16.66 -34.74
N PHE A 592 -9.74 -15.35 -34.94
CA PHE A 592 -10.69 -14.53 -34.16
C PHE A 592 -11.88 -13.98 -35.00
N ARG A 593 -12.36 -14.75 -35.99
CA ARG A 593 -13.56 -14.39 -36.78
C ARG A 593 -14.47 -15.58 -37.07
N GLU A 594 -14.76 -16.42 -36.07
CA GLU A 594 -15.86 -17.41 -36.13
C GLU A 594 -16.27 -18.00 -34.75
N VAL A 595 -16.71 -17.12 -33.83
CA VAL A 595 -17.77 -17.36 -32.82
C VAL A 595 -18.52 -16.05 -32.62
#